data_AF-A0A1J9QID7-F1
#
_entry.id   AF-A0A1J9QID7-F1
#
_cell.length_a   1.000
_cell.length_b   1.000
_cell.length_c   1.000
_cell.angle_alpha   90.00
_cell.angle_beta   90.00
_cell.angle_gamma   90.00
#
_symmetry.space_group_name_H-M   'P 1'
#
loop_
_entity.id
_entity.type
_entity.pdbx_description
1 polymer ?
#
loop_
_entity_poly.entity_id
_entity_poly.type
_entity_poly.pdbx_seq_one_letter_code
_entity_poly.pdbx_strand_id
1 'polypeptide(L)'
;MRFLESSAVLAAAAVVGKASASTPAGHVHAVRPASLLQRRVPQTFPQDWQPDVENWGAAPEQPNEITVQAASEAKTLVTSDALQNDIDSAALLAHAENLQAIAYQTTGRNRVFGSEGHNFTTKYLYDLIAELDEYYDVQYQPFVETFSGGDATFTINGEDQGAALMTYAPNGQVEAPVVAVSNLGCEPSDFPAEVSGAIALISRGTCDFGLKAAYAGAAGAAGAVIYNNIEGTLSGTLSVPNRTEGPYPPTAAISLSAGQAILSLLEAGEVTGDLNVNSIIEDRVT
;
A
#
# COMPACT_ATOMS: atom_id res chain seq x y z
N MET A 1 67.44 8.69 18.14
CA MET A 1 67.83 7.55 19.00
C MET A 1 67.25 6.29 18.37
N ARG A 2 67.97 5.18 18.15
CA ARG A 2 68.54 4.22 19.13
C ARG A 2 67.46 3.59 20.03
N PHE A 3 67.13 2.28 19.90
CA PHE A 3 67.93 1.05 20.19
C PHE A 3 68.04 0.80 21.71
N LEU A 4 68.00 -0.42 22.27
CA LEU A 4 67.90 -1.82 21.77
C LEU A 4 66.74 -2.55 22.54
N GLU A 5 66.37 -3.85 22.52
CA GLU A 5 66.63 -5.13 21.80
C GLU A 5 65.47 -6.12 22.23
N SER A 6 65.33 -7.44 21.91
CA SER A 6 66.10 -8.40 21.09
C SER A 6 65.25 -9.56 20.50
N SER A 7 65.61 -9.96 19.29
CA SER A 7 65.86 -11.33 18.78
C SER A 7 65.17 -12.60 19.33
N ALA A 8 64.54 -13.34 18.41
CA ALA A 8 64.96 -14.72 18.04
C ALA A 8 64.44 -15.06 16.62
N VAL A 9 65.04 -16.05 15.95
CA VAL A 9 64.80 -16.38 14.52
C VAL A 9 64.85 -17.90 14.31
N LEU A 10 64.12 -18.43 13.31
CA LEU A 10 64.63 -19.32 12.23
C LEU A 10 63.68 -20.45 11.77
N ALA A 11 63.76 -20.74 10.47
CA ALA A 11 63.38 -21.97 9.76
C ALA A 11 61.89 -22.28 9.51
N ALA A 12 61.64 -22.86 8.34
CA ALA A 12 60.36 -23.42 7.91
C ALA A 12 60.52 -24.92 7.64
N ALA A 13 59.42 -25.68 7.76
CA ALA A 13 59.31 -27.04 7.27
C ALA A 13 57.92 -27.26 6.67
N ALA A 14 57.86 -27.61 5.38
CA ALA A 14 56.61 -28.01 4.75
C ALA A 14 56.38 -29.51 4.98
N VAL A 15 55.21 -29.87 5.52
CA VAL A 15 54.79 -31.27 5.68
C VAL A 15 53.44 -31.47 4.99
N VAL A 16 53.42 -32.29 3.95
CA VAL A 16 52.18 -32.69 3.26
C VAL A 16 51.50 -33.78 4.10
N GLY A 17 50.60 -33.35 5.00
CA GLY A 17 49.74 -34.25 5.76
C GLY A 17 48.42 -34.51 5.05
N LYS A 18 48.11 -35.78 4.74
CA LYS A 18 46.79 -36.16 4.19
C LYS A 18 45.70 -35.97 5.25
N ALA A 19 44.76 -35.07 5.02
CA ALA A 19 43.52 -35.04 5.78
C ALA A 19 42.68 -36.29 5.43
N SER A 20 42.61 -37.26 6.34
CA SER A 20 41.68 -38.38 6.22
C SER A 20 40.25 -37.88 6.47
N ALA A 21 39.29 -38.34 5.69
CA ALA A 21 37.89 -38.07 5.97
C ALA A 21 37.44 -38.79 7.25
N SER A 22 36.61 -38.10 8.03
CA SER A 22 35.78 -38.70 9.08
C SER A 22 34.44 -37.96 9.12
N THR A 23 33.51 -38.36 8.24
CA THR A 23 32.15 -37.83 8.22
C THR A 23 31.50 -38.09 9.59
N PRO A 24 30.94 -37.08 10.28
CA PRO A 24 30.13 -37.32 11.47
C PRO A 24 29.00 -38.31 11.14
N ALA A 25 28.73 -39.25 12.05
CA ALA A 25 27.75 -40.30 11.81
C ALA A 25 26.37 -39.69 11.50
N GLY A 26 25.71 -40.21 10.46
CA GLY A 26 24.41 -39.68 10.03
C GLY A 26 23.39 -39.74 11.17
N HIS A 27 22.74 -38.61 11.44
CA HIS A 27 21.59 -38.59 12.33
C HIS A 27 20.53 -39.55 11.80
N VAL A 28 20.18 -40.54 12.61
CA VAL A 28 19.16 -41.54 12.24
C VAL A 28 17.87 -40.80 11.93
N HIS A 29 17.37 -40.94 10.70
CA HIS A 29 16.05 -40.44 10.35
C HIS A 29 15.01 -41.14 11.23
N ALA A 30 14.58 -40.46 12.29
CA ALA A 30 13.32 -40.77 12.92
C ALA A 30 12.26 -40.72 11.81
N VAL A 31 11.51 -41.81 11.64
CA VAL A 31 10.48 -41.92 10.59
C VAL A 31 9.55 -40.73 10.76
N ARG A 32 9.52 -39.81 9.79
CA ARG A 32 8.58 -38.68 9.79
C ARG A 32 7.17 -39.26 9.94
N PRO A 33 6.43 -39.02 11.04
CA PRO A 33 5.01 -38.89 10.88
C PRO A 33 4.83 -37.70 9.92
N ALA A 34 4.31 -37.94 8.73
CA ALA A 34 3.93 -36.83 7.87
C ALA A 34 2.94 -35.98 8.66
N SER A 35 3.27 -34.71 8.89
CA SER A 35 2.31 -33.79 9.48
C SER A 35 1.05 -33.78 8.61
N LEU A 36 -0.12 -33.55 9.21
CA LEU A 36 -1.35 -33.42 8.41
C LEU A 36 -1.27 -32.19 7.48
N LEU A 37 -0.39 -31.23 7.81
CA LEU A 37 0.02 -30.11 6.98
C LEU A 37 0.77 -30.57 5.71
N GLN A 38 1.73 -31.50 5.81
CA GLN A 38 2.41 -32.14 4.64
C GLN A 38 1.46 -32.95 3.73
N ARG A 39 0.18 -33.12 4.08
CA ARG A 39 -0.81 -33.86 3.27
C ARG A 39 -1.79 -32.99 2.49
N ARG A 40 -1.81 -31.68 2.69
CA ARG A 40 -2.58 -30.74 1.87
C ARG A 40 -1.67 -29.63 1.36
N VAL A 41 -0.93 -29.95 0.29
CA VAL A 41 -0.82 -28.99 -0.80
C VAL A 41 -2.27 -28.68 -1.20
N PRO A 42 -2.72 -27.41 -1.24
CA PRO A 42 -4.06 -27.10 -1.72
C PRO A 42 -4.27 -27.69 -3.12
N GLN A 43 -5.52 -27.84 -3.57
CA GLN A 43 -5.75 -27.85 -5.00
C GLN A 43 -5.23 -26.51 -5.53
N THR A 44 -4.02 -26.49 -6.10
CA THR A 44 -3.51 -25.36 -6.86
C THR A 44 -4.55 -25.05 -7.91
N PHE A 45 -5.05 -23.82 -7.96
CA PHE A 45 -6.02 -23.46 -8.98
C PHE A 45 -5.43 -23.84 -10.34
N PRO A 46 -6.13 -24.65 -11.16
CA PRO A 46 -5.65 -25.04 -12.48
C PRO A 46 -5.11 -23.83 -13.25
N GLN A 47 -4.11 -24.03 -14.11
CA GLN A 47 -3.50 -22.89 -14.84
C GLN A 47 -4.51 -22.19 -15.78
N ASP A 48 -5.59 -22.91 -16.13
CA ASP A 48 -6.78 -22.50 -16.87
C ASP A 48 -8.01 -22.23 -15.99
N TRP A 49 -7.89 -22.29 -14.65
CA TRP A 49 -8.93 -21.83 -13.73
C TRP A 49 -9.27 -20.37 -14.02
N GLN A 50 -10.55 -20.06 -13.90
CA GLN A 50 -11.08 -18.71 -13.93
C GLN A 50 -12.00 -18.57 -12.71
N PRO A 51 -12.01 -17.43 -12.00
CA PRO A 51 -13.10 -17.12 -11.09
C PRO A 51 -14.41 -17.08 -11.89
N ASP A 52 -15.46 -17.71 -11.37
CA ASP A 52 -16.81 -17.55 -11.89
C ASP A 52 -17.37 -16.22 -11.36
N VAL A 53 -16.92 -15.13 -12.00
CA VAL A 53 -17.22 -13.75 -11.62
C VAL A 53 -18.71 -13.40 -11.67
N GLU A 54 -19.51 -14.14 -12.43
CA GLU A 54 -20.95 -13.93 -12.52
C GLU A 54 -21.71 -14.62 -11.38
N ASN A 55 -21.25 -15.79 -10.89
CA ASN A 55 -21.97 -16.57 -9.88
C ASN A 55 -21.38 -16.55 -8.45
N TRP A 56 -20.16 -16.05 -8.22
CA TRP A 56 -19.54 -16.08 -6.88
C TRP A 56 -20.14 -15.11 -5.85
N GLY A 57 -20.88 -14.09 -6.30
CA GLY A 57 -21.60 -13.15 -5.43
C GLY A 57 -20.70 -12.15 -4.69
N ALA A 58 -21.33 -11.34 -3.82
CA ALA A 58 -20.63 -10.44 -2.92
C ALA A 58 -19.95 -11.22 -1.77
N ALA A 59 -18.96 -10.60 -1.12
CA ALA A 59 -18.46 -11.10 0.16
C ALA A 59 -19.62 -11.11 1.20
N PRO A 60 -19.62 -12.04 2.19
CA PRO A 60 -20.74 -12.14 3.13
C PRO A 60 -20.98 -10.85 3.90
N GLU A 61 -22.12 -10.19 3.64
CA GLU A 61 -22.49 -8.90 4.28
C GLU A 61 -22.69 -9.00 5.80
N GLN A 62 -22.77 -10.22 6.35
CA GLN A 62 -22.93 -10.50 7.78
C GLN A 62 -21.91 -11.58 8.21
N PRO A 63 -21.40 -11.53 9.46
CA PRO A 63 -20.59 -12.60 10.02
C PRO A 63 -21.32 -13.94 10.02
N ASN A 64 -20.61 -15.04 9.76
CA ASN A 64 -21.13 -16.38 10.03
C ASN A 64 -21.21 -16.65 11.54
N GLU A 65 -22.20 -17.41 11.98
CA GLU A 65 -22.27 -17.90 13.36
C GLU A 65 -21.19 -18.96 13.60
N ILE A 66 -20.49 -18.85 14.74
CA ILE A 66 -19.53 -19.85 15.21
C ILE A 66 -20.20 -20.70 16.28
N THR A 67 -20.24 -22.03 16.09
CA THR A 67 -20.66 -22.98 17.13
C THR A 67 -19.41 -23.58 17.77
N VAL A 68 -18.81 -22.87 18.73
CA VAL A 68 -17.61 -23.32 19.45
C VAL A 68 -17.89 -24.66 20.14
N GLN A 69 -17.29 -25.73 19.66
CA GLN A 69 -17.45 -27.06 20.27
C GLN A 69 -16.60 -27.16 21.55
N ALA A 70 -17.14 -27.82 22.57
CA ALA A 70 -16.40 -28.06 23.81
C ALA A 70 -15.23 -29.02 23.55
N ALA A 71 -13.99 -28.53 23.67
CA ALA A 71 -12.79 -29.26 23.29
C ALA A 71 -12.65 -30.64 23.96
N SER A 72 -12.82 -31.71 23.18
CA SER A 72 -12.57 -33.08 23.60
C SER A 72 -11.09 -33.44 23.39
N GLU A 73 -10.37 -33.57 24.51
CA GLU A 73 -8.93 -33.89 24.60
C GLU A 73 -7.96 -32.76 24.16
N ALA A 74 -6.84 -32.66 24.87
CA ALA A 74 -5.81 -31.65 24.61
C ALA A 74 -4.79 -32.16 23.59
N LYS A 75 -4.80 -31.59 22.37
CA LYS A 75 -3.81 -31.88 21.33
C LYS A 75 -2.39 -31.48 21.79
N THR A 76 -1.38 -32.28 21.42
CA THR A 76 0.04 -32.01 21.75
C THR A 76 0.52 -30.68 21.16
N LEU A 77 1.19 -29.86 21.98
CA LEU A 77 1.75 -28.58 21.53
C LEU A 77 2.87 -28.78 20.50
N VAL A 78 2.90 -27.93 19.47
CA VAL A 78 4.00 -27.90 18.49
C VAL A 78 5.28 -27.34 19.13
N THR A 79 6.45 -27.87 18.75
CA THR A 79 7.74 -27.30 19.16
C THR A 79 8.26 -26.32 18.11
N SER A 80 9.13 -25.38 18.52
CA SER A 80 9.77 -24.42 17.61
C SER A 80 10.49 -25.12 16.45
N ASP A 81 11.19 -26.21 16.73
CA ASP A 81 11.92 -26.98 15.72
C ASP A 81 10.96 -27.74 14.79
N ALA A 82 9.87 -28.30 15.32
CA ALA A 82 8.86 -28.97 14.48
C ALA A 82 8.19 -27.98 13.53
N LEU A 83 7.81 -26.79 14.01
CA LEU A 83 7.21 -25.74 13.19
C LEU A 83 8.16 -25.26 12.08
N GLN A 84 9.42 -24.97 12.40
CA GLN A 84 10.42 -24.55 11.41
C GLN A 84 10.70 -25.62 10.34
N ASN A 85 10.68 -26.90 10.72
CA ASN A 85 10.89 -28.02 9.78
C ASN A 85 9.67 -28.34 8.89
N ASP A 86 8.52 -27.70 9.12
CA ASP A 86 7.29 -27.85 8.33
C ASP A 86 7.03 -26.65 7.39
N ILE A 87 7.85 -25.60 7.45
CA ILE A 87 7.82 -24.47 6.50
C ILE A 87 8.46 -24.91 5.18
N ASP A 88 7.64 -25.16 4.16
CA ASP A 88 8.09 -25.56 2.83
C ASP A 88 8.04 -24.38 1.83
N SER A 89 9.14 -24.17 1.09
CA SER A 89 9.27 -23.05 0.16
C SER A 89 8.51 -23.22 -1.16
N ALA A 90 8.21 -24.45 -1.58
CA ALA A 90 7.36 -24.70 -2.74
C ALA A 90 5.88 -24.50 -2.40
N ALA A 91 5.46 -24.85 -1.18
CA ALA A 91 4.14 -24.52 -0.67
C ALA A 91 3.92 -22.99 -0.58
N LEU A 92 4.88 -22.25 -0.01
CA LEU A 92 4.83 -20.78 0.03
C LEU A 92 4.77 -20.15 -1.37
N LEU A 93 5.52 -20.68 -2.34
CA LEU A 93 5.45 -20.23 -3.73
C LEU A 93 4.07 -20.51 -4.34
N ALA A 94 3.52 -21.72 -4.19
CA ALA A 94 2.21 -22.08 -4.72
C ALA A 94 1.09 -21.19 -4.14
N HIS A 95 1.13 -20.82 -2.86
CA HIS A 95 0.20 -19.84 -2.29
C HIS A 95 0.38 -18.45 -2.92
N ALA A 96 1.60 -17.99 -3.14
CA ALA A 96 1.87 -16.71 -3.81
C ALA A 96 1.40 -16.70 -5.28
N GLU A 97 1.56 -17.81 -6.00
CA GLU A 97 1.08 -18.01 -7.38
C GLU A 97 -0.46 -18.01 -7.44
N ASN A 98 -1.15 -18.71 -6.52
CA ASN A 98 -2.62 -18.64 -6.41
C ASN A 98 -3.11 -17.21 -6.16
N LEU A 99 -2.48 -16.47 -5.24
CA LEU A 99 -2.80 -15.07 -4.97
C LEU A 99 -2.52 -14.15 -6.18
N GLN A 100 -1.49 -14.45 -6.97
CA GLN A 100 -1.19 -13.74 -8.21
C GLN A 100 -2.24 -14.06 -9.30
N ALA A 101 -2.67 -15.31 -9.44
CA ALA A 101 -3.72 -15.71 -10.37
C ALA A 101 -5.04 -14.97 -10.07
N ILE A 102 -5.48 -14.99 -8.81
CA ILE A 102 -6.66 -14.23 -8.34
C ILE A 102 -6.59 -12.75 -8.74
N ALA A 103 -5.43 -12.12 -8.56
CA ALA A 103 -5.24 -10.74 -9.01
C ALA A 103 -5.39 -10.63 -10.53
N TYR A 104 -4.58 -11.36 -11.30
CA TYR A 104 -4.43 -11.18 -12.75
C TYR A 104 -5.65 -11.62 -13.58
N GLN A 105 -6.55 -12.43 -13.01
CA GLN A 105 -7.77 -12.91 -13.67
C GLN A 105 -8.98 -11.99 -13.46
N THR A 106 -8.94 -11.06 -12.51
CA THR A 106 -9.99 -10.04 -12.32
C THR A 106 -9.74 -8.79 -13.16
N THR A 107 -10.78 -8.01 -13.42
CA THR A 107 -10.71 -6.85 -14.33
C THR A 107 -9.70 -5.80 -13.85
N GLY A 108 -9.61 -5.58 -12.54
CA GLY A 108 -8.65 -4.65 -11.94
C GLY A 108 -7.19 -5.13 -11.97
N ARG A 109 -6.95 -6.42 -12.22
CA ARG A 109 -5.61 -7.06 -12.22
C ARG A 109 -4.82 -6.88 -10.90
N ASN A 110 -5.54 -6.71 -9.79
CA ASN A 110 -5.00 -6.33 -8.48
C ASN A 110 -5.82 -6.96 -7.33
N ARG A 111 -5.53 -6.60 -6.07
CA ARG A 111 -6.29 -7.03 -4.87
C ARG A 111 -6.62 -5.86 -3.93
N VAL A 112 -6.97 -4.71 -4.49
CA VAL A 112 -7.40 -3.51 -3.75
C VAL A 112 -8.70 -3.82 -2.99
N PHE A 113 -8.83 -3.33 -1.77
CA PHE A 113 -9.94 -3.70 -0.88
C PHE A 113 -11.33 -3.45 -1.49
N GLY A 114 -12.25 -4.36 -1.20
CA GLY A 114 -13.62 -4.39 -1.73
C GLY A 114 -13.76 -4.63 -3.24
N SER A 115 -12.66 -4.75 -4.00
CA SER A 115 -12.70 -5.19 -5.40
C SER A 115 -12.88 -6.70 -5.52
N GLU A 116 -13.28 -7.17 -6.70
CA GLU A 116 -13.29 -8.60 -7.08
C GLU A 116 -12.06 -9.36 -6.57
N GLY A 117 -10.86 -8.88 -6.90
CA GLY A 117 -9.60 -9.56 -6.56
C GLY A 117 -9.29 -9.58 -5.06
N HIS A 118 -9.85 -8.64 -4.28
CA HIS A 118 -9.83 -8.71 -2.82
C HIS A 118 -10.81 -9.78 -2.32
N ASN A 119 -12.05 -9.78 -2.81
CA ASN A 119 -13.11 -10.66 -2.31
C ASN A 119 -12.84 -12.14 -2.65
N PHE A 120 -12.25 -12.42 -3.82
CA PHE A 120 -11.70 -13.74 -4.16
C PHE A 120 -10.53 -14.13 -3.26
N THR A 121 -9.72 -13.16 -2.81
CA THR A 121 -8.59 -13.42 -1.90
C THR A 121 -9.05 -13.73 -0.48
N THR A 122 -10.00 -12.98 0.08
CA THR A 122 -10.57 -13.29 1.40
C THR A 122 -11.27 -14.65 1.39
N LYS A 123 -11.98 -14.99 0.30
CA LYS A 123 -12.57 -16.33 0.13
C LYS A 123 -11.53 -17.45 0.00
N TYR A 124 -10.48 -17.28 -0.80
CA TYR A 124 -9.40 -18.27 -0.89
C TYR A 124 -8.75 -18.56 0.48
N LEU A 125 -8.53 -17.51 1.28
CA LEU A 125 -7.97 -17.65 2.63
C LEU A 125 -8.98 -18.27 3.62
N TYR A 126 -10.26 -17.90 3.54
CA TYR A 126 -11.31 -18.48 4.37
C TYR A 126 -11.47 -19.98 4.11
N ASP A 127 -11.63 -20.38 2.83
CA ASP A 127 -11.82 -21.79 2.44
C ASP A 127 -10.62 -22.66 2.89
N LEU A 128 -9.40 -22.15 2.71
CA LEU A 128 -8.15 -22.82 3.09
C LEU A 128 -8.04 -23.08 4.60
N ILE A 129 -8.52 -22.17 5.44
CA ILE A 129 -8.49 -22.34 6.90
C ILE A 129 -9.71 -23.14 7.38
N ALA A 130 -10.86 -23.01 6.71
CA ALA A 130 -12.07 -23.80 7.00
C ALA A 130 -11.88 -25.31 6.69
N GLU A 131 -10.96 -25.68 5.80
CA GLU A 131 -10.48 -27.06 5.64
C GLU A 131 -9.78 -27.65 6.88
N LEU A 132 -9.49 -26.82 7.89
CA LEU A 132 -8.84 -27.15 9.16
C LEU A 132 -9.79 -26.95 10.37
N ASP A 133 -11.09 -27.20 10.18
CA ASP A 133 -12.16 -27.17 11.21
C ASP A 133 -11.83 -27.91 12.52
N GLU A 134 -11.09 -29.01 12.45
CA GLU A 134 -10.51 -29.72 13.60
C GLU A 134 -9.60 -28.85 14.51
N TYR A 135 -9.18 -27.67 14.06
CA TYR A 135 -8.16 -26.82 14.69
C TYR A 135 -8.57 -25.33 14.78
N TYR A 136 -9.45 -24.84 13.90
CA TYR A 136 -9.81 -23.43 13.81
C TYR A 136 -11.32 -23.23 13.65
N ASP A 137 -11.92 -22.49 14.58
CA ASP A 137 -13.17 -21.76 14.34
C ASP A 137 -12.86 -20.56 13.42
N VAL A 138 -13.46 -20.51 12.22
CA VAL A 138 -13.17 -19.47 11.21
C VAL A 138 -14.37 -18.54 11.03
N GLN A 139 -14.12 -17.23 10.98
CA GLN A 139 -15.16 -16.22 10.80
C GLN A 139 -14.84 -15.23 9.67
N TYR A 140 -15.86 -14.86 8.90
CA TYR A 140 -15.90 -13.57 8.23
C TYR A 140 -16.28 -12.47 9.22
N GLN A 141 -15.53 -11.39 9.23
CA GLN A 141 -15.91 -10.14 9.89
C GLN A 141 -15.97 -9.04 8.84
N PRO A 142 -17.10 -8.87 8.13
CA PRO A 142 -17.26 -7.78 7.18
C PRO A 142 -17.19 -6.43 7.90
N PHE A 143 -16.50 -5.47 7.30
CA PHE A 143 -16.50 -4.07 7.73
C PHE A 143 -16.56 -3.13 6.52
N VAL A 144 -16.84 -1.85 6.77
CA VAL A 144 -17.02 -0.82 5.73
C VAL A 144 -15.88 0.18 5.84
N GLU A 145 -15.18 0.40 4.73
CA GLU A 145 -14.09 1.38 4.62
C GLU A 145 -14.27 2.23 3.36
N THR A 146 -13.90 3.51 3.43
CA THR A 146 -14.02 4.42 2.29
C THR A 146 -12.84 4.24 1.34
N PHE A 147 -13.10 3.69 0.15
CA PHE A 147 -12.14 3.65 -0.95
C PHE A 147 -11.94 5.04 -1.57
N SER A 148 -10.70 5.32 -1.99
CA SER A 148 -10.41 6.44 -2.87
C SER A 148 -9.28 6.09 -3.85
N GLY A 149 -9.46 6.47 -5.11
CA GLY A 149 -8.49 6.26 -6.18
C GLY A 149 -8.90 6.97 -7.47
N GLY A 150 -8.06 6.89 -8.49
CA GLY A 150 -8.20 7.63 -9.75
C GLY A 150 -6.91 8.37 -10.12
N ASP A 151 -7.03 9.44 -10.89
CA ASP A 151 -5.93 10.27 -11.36
C ASP A 151 -6.24 11.77 -11.28
N ALA A 152 -5.23 12.60 -11.56
CA ALA A 152 -5.39 14.04 -11.71
C ALA A 152 -4.36 14.58 -12.73
N THR A 153 -4.75 15.57 -13.51
CA THR A 153 -3.89 16.30 -14.47
C THR A 153 -3.99 17.79 -14.20
N PHE A 154 -2.87 18.51 -14.27
CA PHE A 154 -2.86 19.96 -14.16
C PHE A 154 -1.99 20.54 -15.28
N THR A 155 -2.56 21.38 -16.13
CA THR A 155 -1.81 22.02 -17.23
C THR A 155 -1.80 23.54 -17.08
N ILE A 156 -0.71 24.15 -17.55
CA ILE A 156 -0.49 25.59 -17.59
C ILE A 156 -0.07 25.94 -19.01
N ASN A 157 -0.80 26.82 -19.69
CA ASN A 157 -0.59 27.13 -21.12
C ASN A 157 -0.59 25.88 -22.05
N GLY A 158 -1.21 24.78 -21.63
CA GLY A 158 -1.21 23.49 -22.34
C GLY A 158 -0.02 22.56 -22.03
N GLU A 159 0.92 22.95 -21.15
CA GLU A 159 1.99 22.09 -20.67
C GLU A 159 1.60 21.39 -19.36
N ASP A 160 1.72 20.06 -19.31
CA ASP A 160 1.46 19.26 -18.11
C ASP A 160 2.51 19.50 -17.01
N GLN A 161 2.03 19.77 -15.79
CA GLN A 161 2.83 20.06 -14.61
C GLN A 161 3.19 18.80 -13.79
N GLY A 162 2.80 17.61 -14.26
CA GLY A 162 3.10 16.33 -13.62
C GLY A 162 2.31 16.13 -12.33
N ALA A 163 1.00 16.35 -12.41
CA ALA A 163 0.10 16.24 -11.26
C ALA A 163 -0.12 14.80 -10.80
N ALA A 164 -0.45 14.66 -9.51
CA ALA A 164 -0.87 13.42 -8.89
C ALA A 164 -2.14 13.64 -8.05
N LEU A 165 -3.05 12.67 -8.09
CA LEU A 165 -4.22 12.63 -7.21
C LEU A 165 -3.78 12.56 -5.74
N MET A 166 -4.41 13.36 -4.88
CA MET A 166 -4.33 13.19 -3.43
C MET A 166 -5.47 12.28 -2.95
N THR A 167 -5.19 11.32 -2.08
CA THR A 167 -6.24 10.41 -1.57
C THR A 167 -7.34 11.22 -0.87
N TYR A 168 -8.60 10.90 -1.18
CA TYR A 168 -9.81 11.62 -0.76
C TYR A 168 -10.00 13.03 -1.34
N ALA A 169 -9.23 13.45 -2.35
CA ALA A 169 -9.58 14.62 -3.13
C ALA A 169 -10.85 14.37 -3.98
N PRO A 170 -11.82 15.30 -3.99
CA PRO A 170 -13.09 15.11 -4.71
C PRO A 170 -12.91 15.26 -6.22
N ASN A 171 -13.85 14.67 -6.96
CA ASN A 171 -13.88 14.71 -8.42
C ASN A 171 -14.24 16.13 -8.92
N GLY A 172 -13.61 16.56 -10.01
CA GLY A 172 -14.05 17.75 -10.75
C GLY A 172 -12.98 18.33 -11.67
N GLN A 173 -13.43 19.17 -12.61
CA GLN A 173 -12.57 19.91 -13.53
C GLN A 173 -12.80 21.43 -13.37
N VAL A 174 -11.71 22.20 -13.45
CA VAL A 174 -11.71 23.66 -13.39
C VAL A 174 -10.62 24.25 -14.28
N GLU A 175 -11.02 25.12 -15.21
CA GLU A 175 -10.12 26.05 -15.91
C GLU A 175 -10.30 27.44 -15.29
N ALA A 176 -9.28 27.97 -14.61
CA ALA A 176 -9.35 29.25 -13.90
C ALA A 176 -7.95 29.88 -13.67
N PRO A 177 -7.88 31.17 -13.30
CA PRO A 177 -6.63 31.79 -12.86
C PRO A 177 -6.01 31.05 -11.67
N VAL A 178 -4.68 31.02 -11.61
CA VAL A 178 -3.92 30.44 -10.50
C VAL A 178 -3.52 31.56 -9.53
N VAL A 179 -3.75 31.35 -8.24
CA VAL A 179 -3.42 32.33 -7.18
C VAL A 179 -2.52 31.67 -6.14
N ALA A 180 -1.35 32.25 -5.92
CA ALA A 180 -0.42 31.80 -4.88
C ALA A 180 -0.98 32.12 -3.49
N VAL A 181 -1.10 31.10 -2.65
CA VAL A 181 -1.53 31.22 -1.25
C VAL A 181 -0.35 31.65 -0.38
N SER A 182 -0.61 32.54 0.58
CA SER A 182 0.45 33.09 1.45
C SER A 182 0.99 32.05 2.43
N ASN A 183 2.22 32.28 2.90
CA ASN A 183 2.91 31.46 3.89
C ASN A 183 2.93 29.97 3.53
N LEU A 184 1.98 29.19 4.05
CA LEU A 184 1.83 27.75 3.82
C LEU A 184 0.36 27.32 3.59
N GLY A 185 -0.62 28.23 3.56
CA GLY A 185 -2.04 27.85 3.56
C GLY A 185 -2.45 27.07 4.82
N CYS A 186 -1.86 27.39 5.98
CA CYS A 186 -2.10 26.71 7.25
C CYS A 186 -3.06 27.48 8.18
N GLU A 187 -3.40 28.71 7.85
CA GLU A 187 -4.41 29.53 8.54
C GLU A 187 -5.41 30.10 7.51
N PRO A 188 -6.68 30.38 7.87
CA PRO A 188 -7.64 31.00 6.94
C PRO A 188 -7.15 32.33 6.36
N SER A 189 -6.33 33.08 7.12
CA SER A 189 -5.73 34.36 6.69
C SER A 189 -4.60 34.22 5.66
N ASP A 190 -4.14 33.00 5.36
CA ASP A 190 -3.15 32.76 4.30
C ASP A 190 -3.77 32.89 2.89
N PHE A 191 -5.10 32.79 2.78
CA PHE A 191 -5.83 32.77 1.51
C PHE A 191 -6.33 34.18 1.17
N PRO A 192 -5.73 34.86 0.17
CA PRO A 192 -6.18 36.20 -0.23
C PRO A 192 -7.52 36.13 -0.98
N ALA A 193 -8.25 37.25 -1.06
CA ALA A 193 -9.62 37.29 -1.58
C ALA A 193 -9.73 36.86 -3.06
N GLU A 194 -8.64 37.04 -3.80
CA GLU A 194 -8.42 36.63 -5.19
C GLU A 194 -8.51 35.12 -5.40
N VAL A 195 -8.39 34.30 -4.34
CA VAL A 195 -8.59 32.83 -4.39
C VAL A 195 -10.03 32.45 -4.74
N SER A 196 -11.03 33.30 -4.47
CA SER A 196 -12.44 33.02 -4.72
C SER A 196 -12.74 32.82 -6.22
N GLY A 197 -12.99 31.57 -6.64
CA GLY A 197 -13.19 31.16 -8.03
C GLY A 197 -11.91 30.78 -8.78
N ALA A 198 -10.75 30.85 -8.13
CA ALA A 198 -9.43 30.56 -8.70
C ALA A 198 -8.89 29.18 -8.27
N ILE A 199 -7.75 28.78 -8.84
CA ILE A 199 -6.97 27.62 -8.40
C ILE A 199 -5.94 28.07 -7.37
N ALA A 200 -6.08 27.61 -6.13
CA ALA A 200 -5.16 27.92 -5.04
C ALA A 200 -3.85 27.12 -5.18
N LEU A 201 -2.72 27.79 -5.43
CA LEU A 201 -1.39 27.18 -5.43
C LEU A 201 -0.78 27.27 -4.02
N ILE A 202 -0.59 26.13 -3.36
CA ILE A 202 -0.28 26.04 -1.93
C ILE A 202 1.04 25.31 -1.68
N SER A 203 1.90 25.88 -0.84
CA SER A 203 3.16 25.26 -0.44
C SER A 203 2.96 24.10 0.55
N ARG A 204 3.62 22.96 0.32
CA ARG A 204 3.74 21.90 1.34
C ARG A 204 4.47 22.44 2.57
N GLY A 205 3.96 22.13 3.76
CA GLY A 205 4.41 22.76 5.01
C GLY A 205 4.21 21.90 6.25
N THR A 206 3.96 22.56 7.37
CA THR A 206 3.80 21.96 8.70
C THR A 206 2.40 21.41 8.97
N CYS A 207 1.36 22.02 8.39
CA CYS A 207 -0.02 21.53 8.46
C CYS A 207 -0.33 20.45 7.41
N ASP A 208 -1.37 19.66 7.67
CA ASP A 208 -1.82 18.57 6.81
C ASP A 208 -2.46 19.06 5.49
N PHE A 209 -2.56 18.16 4.50
CA PHE A 209 -3.06 18.50 3.17
C PHE A 209 -4.57 18.74 3.11
N GLY A 210 -5.35 18.05 3.94
CA GLY A 210 -6.79 18.26 4.04
C GLY A 210 -7.12 19.64 4.62
N LEU A 211 -6.32 20.14 5.58
CA LEU A 211 -6.52 21.48 6.15
C LEU A 211 -6.31 22.57 5.08
N LYS A 212 -5.25 22.43 4.28
CA LYS A 212 -4.96 23.32 3.13
C LYS A 212 -6.11 23.33 2.12
N ALA A 213 -6.61 22.15 1.75
CA ALA A 213 -7.72 22.01 0.81
C ALA A 213 -9.04 22.58 1.37
N ALA A 214 -9.33 22.34 2.65
CA ALA A 214 -10.52 22.88 3.32
C ALA A 214 -10.49 24.41 3.41
N TYR A 215 -9.36 25.01 3.79
CA TYR A 215 -9.24 26.47 3.82
C TYR A 215 -9.26 27.08 2.41
N ALA A 216 -8.75 26.40 1.38
CA ALA A 216 -8.93 26.82 0.00
C ALA A 216 -10.43 26.87 -0.38
N GLY A 217 -11.18 25.80 -0.14
CA GLY A 217 -12.62 25.77 -0.42
C GLY A 217 -13.44 26.72 0.46
N ALA A 218 -13.03 26.97 1.71
CA ALA A 218 -13.63 27.99 2.58
C ALA A 218 -13.38 29.42 2.09
N ALA A 219 -12.23 29.67 1.45
CA ALA A 219 -11.94 30.91 0.72
C ALA A 219 -12.60 30.98 -0.68
N GLY A 220 -13.38 29.96 -1.05
CA GLY A 220 -14.09 29.89 -2.33
C GLY A 220 -13.25 29.43 -3.52
N ALA A 221 -12.09 28.81 -3.31
CA ALA A 221 -11.28 28.24 -4.38
C ALA A 221 -12.08 27.24 -5.23
N ALA A 222 -11.94 27.33 -6.55
CA ALA A 222 -12.53 26.38 -7.49
C ALA A 222 -11.63 25.15 -7.72
N GLY A 223 -10.34 25.25 -7.39
CA GLY A 223 -9.36 24.15 -7.40
C GLY A 223 -8.25 24.38 -6.37
N ALA A 224 -7.51 23.33 -6.00
CA ALA A 224 -6.31 23.45 -5.17
C ALA A 224 -5.16 22.60 -5.71
N VAL A 225 -3.96 23.17 -5.76
CA VAL A 225 -2.74 22.50 -6.22
C VAL A 225 -1.66 22.67 -5.16
N ILE A 226 -1.25 21.57 -4.53
CA ILE A 226 -0.25 21.57 -3.47
C ILE A 226 1.11 21.18 -4.06
N TYR A 227 2.08 22.09 -4.03
CA TYR A 227 3.42 21.80 -4.55
C TYR A 227 4.35 21.30 -3.44
N ASN A 228 5.25 20.37 -3.79
CA ASN A 228 6.22 19.80 -2.86
C ASN A 228 7.19 20.86 -2.33
N ASN A 229 7.74 20.66 -1.12
CA ASN A 229 8.73 21.55 -0.51
C ASN A 229 10.15 20.94 -0.47
N ILE A 230 10.31 19.77 -1.08
CA ILE A 230 11.55 19.05 -1.33
C ILE A 230 11.56 18.54 -2.78
N GLU A 231 12.71 18.12 -3.29
CA GLU A 231 12.80 17.52 -4.63
C GLU A 231 11.98 16.21 -4.73
N GLY A 232 11.57 15.88 -5.95
CA GLY A 232 10.76 14.70 -6.27
C GLY A 232 9.25 14.95 -6.27
N THR A 233 8.51 13.90 -6.61
CA THR A 233 7.03 13.90 -6.66
C THR A 233 6.42 14.02 -5.27
N LEU A 234 5.20 14.56 -5.21
CA LEU A 234 4.39 14.57 -3.99
C LEU A 234 3.20 13.62 -4.17
N SER A 235 3.10 12.64 -3.28
CA SER A 235 1.89 11.86 -3.05
C SER A 235 1.47 12.05 -1.59
N GLY A 236 0.17 12.08 -1.34
CA GLY A 236 -0.38 12.37 -0.03
C GLY A 236 -1.89 12.16 0.02
N THR A 237 -2.45 12.31 1.22
CA THR A 237 -3.88 12.13 1.51
C THR A 237 -4.43 13.41 2.15
N LEU A 238 -5.71 13.72 1.91
CA LEU A 238 -6.46 14.73 2.66
C LEU A 238 -6.91 14.21 4.06
N SER A 239 -6.43 13.02 4.44
CA SER A 239 -6.70 12.26 5.68
C SER A 239 -8.11 11.67 5.77
N VAL A 240 -9.14 12.47 5.46
CA VAL A 240 -10.56 12.12 5.51
C VAL A 240 -11.32 12.80 4.35
N PRO A 241 -12.43 12.24 3.82
CA PRO A 241 -13.18 12.81 2.69
C PRO A 241 -13.86 14.17 2.93
N ASN A 242 -14.04 14.58 4.19
CA ASN A 242 -14.56 15.88 4.56
C ASN A 242 -14.06 16.26 5.96
N ARG A 243 -14.09 17.56 6.29
CA ARG A 243 -13.76 18.10 7.62
C ARG A 243 -14.53 19.39 7.90
N THR A 244 -14.45 19.88 9.13
CA THR A 244 -15.23 21.02 9.63
C THR A 244 -14.77 22.38 9.12
N GLU A 245 -13.53 22.49 8.70
CA GLU A 245 -12.84 23.75 8.37
C GLU A 245 -13.26 24.33 7.01
N GLY A 246 -13.85 23.51 6.13
CA GLY A 246 -14.32 23.89 4.81
C GLY A 246 -14.49 22.68 3.88
N PRO A 247 -15.25 22.84 2.76
CA PRO A 247 -15.30 21.83 1.72
C PRO A 247 -13.94 21.73 1.01
N TYR A 248 -13.63 20.57 0.44
CA TYR A 248 -12.50 20.47 -0.49
C TYR A 248 -12.94 20.88 -1.91
N PRO A 249 -12.16 21.69 -2.63
CA PRO A 249 -12.23 21.74 -4.08
C PRO A 249 -11.50 20.51 -4.69
N PRO A 250 -11.61 20.25 -6.00
CA PRO A 250 -10.71 19.34 -6.71
C PRO A 250 -9.26 19.65 -6.36
N THR A 251 -8.54 18.66 -5.81
CA THR A 251 -7.22 18.86 -5.19
C THR A 251 -6.18 17.90 -5.77
N ALA A 252 -5.06 18.44 -6.25
CA ALA A 252 -3.93 17.67 -6.78
C ALA A 252 -2.59 18.09 -6.16
N ALA A 253 -1.59 17.23 -6.30
CA ALA A 253 -0.21 17.47 -5.86
C ALA A 253 0.75 17.59 -7.04
N ILE A 254 1.74 18.49 -6.97
CA ILE A 254 2.81 18.65 -7.99
C ILE A 254 4.21 18.69 -7.36
N SER A 255 5.24 18.57 -8.20
CA SER A 255 6.64 18.68 -7.79
C SER A 255 7.03 20.09 -7.30
N LEU A 256 8.12 20.20 -6.52
CA LEU A 256 8.69 21.49 -6.10
C LEU A 256 9.05 22.37 -7.30
N SER A 257 9.69 21.78 -8.32
CA SER A 257 10.12 22.49 -9.53
C SER A 257 8.96 23.00 -10.37
N ALA A 258 7.85 22.26 -10.47
CA ALA A 258 6.63 22.74 -11.13
C ALA A 258 6.01 23.91 -10.35
N GLY A 259 5.87 23.80 -9.03
CA GLY A 259 5.37 24.89 -8.19
C GLY A 259 6.22 26.17 -8.30
N GLN A 260 7.54 26.02 -8.29
CA GLN A 260 8.48 27.14 -8.49
C GLN A 260 8.36 27.76 -9.88
N ALA A 261 8.22 26.96 -10.95
CA ALA A 261 8.03 27.48 -12.30
C ALA A 261 6.73 28.30 -12.42
N ILE A 262 5.63 27.83 -11.83
CA ILE A 262 4.35 28.54 -11.83
C ILE A 262 4.45 29.86 -11.02
N LEU A 263 5.15 29.87 -9.89
CA LEU A 263 5.40 31.10 -9.14
C LEU A 263 6.17 32.14 -9.97
N SER A 264 7.19 31.73 -10.73
CA SER A 264 7.90 32.64 -11.65
C SER A 264 7.07 33.09 -12.86
N LEU A 265 6.05 32.33 -13.27
CA LEU A 265 5.07 32.79 -14.26
C LEU A 265 4.11 33.83 -13.65
N LEU A 266 3.69 33.65 -12.39
CA LEU A 266 2.84 34.60 -11.65
C LEU A 266 3.56 35.94 -11.36
N GLU A 267 4.89 35.94 -11.24
CA GLU A 267 5.69 37.18 -11.20
C GLU A 267 5.69 37.94 -12.54
N ALA A 268 5.41 37.26 -13.66
CA ALA A 268 5.39 37.85 -15.00
C ALA A 268 3.98 38.28 -15.47
N GLY A 269 2.90 37.74 -14.90
CA GLY A 269 1.54 38.11 -15.22
C GLY A 269 0.48 37.16 -14.66
N GLU A 270 -0.76 37.32 -15.13
CA GLU A 270 -1.85 36.39 -14.83
C GLU A 270 -1.61 35.04 -15.54
N VAL A 271 -1.89 33.94 -14.83
CA VAL A 271 -1.67 32.57 -15.32
C VAL A 271 -2.97 31.77 -15.16
N THR A 272 -3.50 31.23 -16.25
CA THR A 272 -4.62 30.28 -16.23
C THR A 272 -4.10 28.84 -16.19
N GLY A 273 -4.74 27.99 -15.40
CA GLY A 273 -4.51 26.54 -15.41
C GLY A 273 -5.81 25.75 -15.57
N ASP A 274 -5.70 24.58 -16.21
CA ASP A 274 -6.76 23.56 -16.28
C ASP A 274 -6.37 22.41 -15.35
N LEU A 275 -7.13 22.25 -14.27
CA LEU A 275 -7.03 21.18 -13.28
C LEU A 275 -8.21 20.23 -13.46
N ASN A 276 -7.92 18.97 -13.78
CA ASN A 276 -8.90 17.89 -13.78
C ASN A 276 -8.52 16.84 -12.73
N VAL A 277 -9.48 16.41 -11.91
CA VAL A 277 -9.33 15.38 -10.88
C VAL A 277 -10.37 14.28 -11.13
N ASN A 278 -9.91 13.18 -11.72
CA ASN A 278 -10.73 12.01 -12.07
C ASN A 278 -10.74 11.01 -10.89
N SER A 279 -11.23 11.44 -9.73
CA SER A 279 -11.31 10.57 -8.54
C SER A 279 -12.64 9.84 -8.43
N ILE A 280 -12.58 8.66 -7.78
CA ILE A 280 -13.70 7.95 -7.18
C ILE A 280 -13.50 7.98 -5.66
N ILE A 281 -14.57 8.24 -4.92
CA ILE A 281 -14.64 8.07 -3.46
C ILE A 281 -15.96 7.33 -3.18
N GLU A 282 -15.87 6.15 -2.57
CA GLU A 282 -17.02 5.27 -2.33
C GLU A 282 -16.77 4.38 -1.11
N ASP A 283 -17.81 4.09 -0.33
CA ASP A 283 -17.71 3.13 0.76
C ASP A 283 -17.80 1.70 0.21
N ARG A 284 -16.89 0.82 0.66
CA ARG A 284 -16.82 -0.59 0.26
C ARG A 284 -16.88 -1.51 1.45
N VAL A 285 -17.55 -2.65 1.28
CA VAL A 285 -17.49 -3.78 2.21
C VAL A 285 -16.23 -4.60 1.93
N THR A 286 -15.57 -5.08 2.99
CA THR A 286 -14.35 -5.90 2.95
C THR A 286 -14.46 -7.14 3.83
#